data_AF-M6ZQ56-F1
#
_entry.id   AF-M6ZQ56-F1
#
_cell.length_a   1.000
_cell.length_b   1.000
_cell.length_c   1.000
_cell.angle_alpha   90.00
_cell.angle_beta   90.00
_cell.angle_gamma   90.00
#
_symmetry.space_group_name_H-M   'P 1'
#
loop_
_entity.id
_entity.type
_entity.pdbx_description
1 polymer ?
#
loop_
_entity_poly.entity_id
_entity_poly.type
_entity_poly.pdbx_seq_one_letter_code
_entity_poly.pdbx_strand_id
1 'polypeptide(L)'
;GCIDGSRLAGIRANRITEKEEDVWYGICRNGKEDAIIFRLFQMGNTDLYRKYEKETLPAWEEARKLAANNPDKAVRLANQVIELEPAHPAARKLLGQLYLKGGYCRGSIRNYRLYLRVMPLAGDKWKIHDQLKEKCGEFLKAEPSKEEVELPDADPDAM
;
A
#
# COMPACT_ATOMS: atom_id res chain seq x y z
N GLY A 1 0.39 -7.18 26.51
CA GLY A 1 -0.09 -8.29 27.37
C GLY A 1 -1.54 -8.05 27.69
N CYS A 2 -2.22 -9.01 28.30
CA CYS A 2 -3.58 -8.81 28.76
C CYS A 2 -3.62 -8.01 30.08
N ILE A 3 -4.75 -7.37 30.37
CA ILE A 3 -5.01 -6.59 31.60
C ILE A 3 -4.87 -7.47 32.84
N ASP A 4 -5.18 -8.76 32.73
CA ASP A 4 -5.00 -9.74 33.81
C ASP A 4 -3.53 -10.18 34.02
N GLY A 5 -2.58 -9.57 33.31
CA GLY A 5 -1.15 -9.86 33.39
C GLY A 5 -0.69 -11.06 32.54
N SER A 6 -1.60 -11.81 31.91
CA SER A 6 -1.24 -12.92 31.05
C SER A 6 -0.73 -12.45 29.67
N ARG A 7 -0.11 -13.37 28.91
CA ARG A 7 0.30 -13.06 27.53
C ARG A 7 -0.91 -13.06 26.61
N LEU A 8 -0.98 -12.04 25.75
CA LEU A 8 -1.91 -11.99 24.64
C LEU A 8 -1.60 -13.15 23.68
N ALA A 9 -2.61 -13.93 23.31
CA ALA A 9 -2.52 -15.00 22.33
C ALA A 9 -2.79 -14.51 20.90
N GLY A 10 -3.67 -13.52 20.72
CA GLY A 10 -3.92 -12.90 19.42
C GLY A 10 -5.01 -11.84 19.45
N ILE A 11 -5.06 -11.01 18.40
CA ILE A 11 -6.13 -10.05 18.15
C ILE A 11 -7.22 -10.74 17.32
N ARG A 12 -8.49 -10.56 17.68
CA ARG A 12 -9.63 -11.16 16.99
C ARG A 12 -10.40 -10.18 16.10
N ALA A 13 -10.59 -8.95 16.56
CA ALA A 13 -11.39 -7.96 15.86
C ALA A 13 -11.02 -6.54 16.30
N ASN A 14 -11.39 -5.56 15.49
CA ASN A 14 -11.44 -4.16 15.89
C ASN A 14 -12.80 -3.55 15.50
N ARG A 15 -13.23 -2.51 16.21
CA ARG A 15 -14.44 -1.75 15.90
C ARG A 15 -14.31 -0.31 16.37
N ILE A 16 -14.71 0.63 15.53
CA ILE A 16 -14.95 2.02 15.93
C ILE A 16 -16.40 2.16 16.41
N THR A 17 -16.60 2.72 17.61
CA THR A 17 -17.93 2.94 18.20
C THR A 17 -18.49 4.31 17.83
N GLU A 18 -19.79 4.51 18.06
CA GLU A 18 -20.45 5.81 17.90
C GLU A 18 -19.92 6.90 18.85
N LYS A 19 -19.20 6.49 19.91
CA LYS A 19 -18.56 7.39 20.88
C LYS A 19 -17.10 7.71 20.51
N GLU A 20 -16.70 7.45 19.27
CA GLU A 20 -15.32 7.67 18.79
C GLU A 20 -14.29 6.86 19.60
N GLU A 21 -14.63 5.61 19.93
CA GLU A 21 -13.71 4.69 20.59
C GLU A 21 -13.27 3.62 19.59
N ASP A 22 -11.96 3.45 19.40
CA ASP A 22 -11.41 2.32 18.66
C ASP A 22 -11.12 1.18 19.63
N VAL A 23 -11.95 0.14 19.53
CA VAL A 23 -11.95 -1.00 20.44
C VAL A 23 -11.28 -2.19 19.75
N TRP A 24 -10.20 -2.67 20.34
CA TRP A 24 -9.46 -3.83 19.89
C TRP A 24 -9.72 -5.01 20.81
N TYR A 25 -10.24 -6.10 20.25
CA TYR A 25 -10.54 -7.33 20.98
C TYR A 25 -9.43 -8.34 20.79
N GLY A 26 -8.92 -8.87 21.89
CA GLY A 26 -7.90 -9.91 21.94
C GLY A 26 -8.33 -11.11 22.77
N ILE A 27 -7.63 -12.23 22.57
CA ILE A 27 -7.70 -13.39 23.45
C ILE A 27 -6.38 -13.56 24.18
N CYS A 28 -6.48 -13.85 25.46
CA CYS A 28 -5.39 -14.18 26.36
C CYS A 28 -5.06 -15.68 26.31
N ARG A 29 -3.82 -16.06 26.65
CA ARG A 29 -3.42 -17.48 26.66
C ARG A 29 -4.21 -18.36 27.64
N ASN A 30 -4.84 -17.77 28.65
CA ASN A 30 -5.74 -18.46 29.57
C ASN A 30 -7.17 -18.60 29.02
N GLY A 31 -7.41 -18.21 27.77
CA GLY A 31 -8.71 -18.33 27.09
C GLY A 31 -9.68 -17.18 27.36
N LYS A 32 -9.35 -16.23 28.25
CA LYS A 32 -10.18 -15.05 28.49
C LYS A 32 -10.08 -14.05 27.34
N GLU A 33 -11.17 -13.34 27.11
CA GLU A 33 -11.18 -12.19 26.20
C GLU A 33 -10.72 -10.94 26.93
N ASP A 34 -10.03 -10.07 26.20
CA ASP A 34 -9.56 -8.79 26.69
C ASP A 34 -9.76 -7.73 25.62
N ALA A 35 -9.95 -6.48 26.04
CA ALA A 35 -10.19 -5.37 25.14
C ALA A 35 -9.39 -4.13 25.55
N ILE A 36 -8.75 -3.51 24.57
CA ILE A 36 -8.17 -2.18 24.73
C ILE A 36 -9.08 -1.20 24.01
N ILE A 37 -9.48 -0.15 24.73
CA ILE A 37 -10.33 0.91 24.24
C ILE A 37 -9.48 2.16 24.11
N PHE A 38 -9.21 2.58 22.88
CA PHE A 38 -8.64 3.89 22.62
C PHE A 38 -9.79 4.87 22.47
N ARG A 39 -9.95 5.78 23.45
CA ARG A 39 -10.82 6.93 23.25
C ARG A 39 -10.11 7.88 22.30
N LEU A 40 -10.63 8.01 21.09
CA LEU A 40 -10.07 8.90 20.10
C LEU A 40 -10.62 10.29 20.38
N PHE A 41 -9.83 11.14 21.06
CA PHE A 41 -10.24 12.51 21.38
C PHE A 41 -10.43 13.39 20.12
N GLN A 42 -9.80 12.99 19.01
CA GLN A 42 -10.03 13.53 17.68
C GLN A 42 -9.86 12.38 16.69
N MET A 43 -10.96 11.86 16.14
CA MET A 43 -10.99 10.94 15.01
C MET A 43 -10.50 11.62 13.72
N GLY A 44 -9.32 12.27 13.73
CA GLY A 44 -8.75 13.00 12.59
C GLY A 44 -9.80 13.70 11.73
N ASN A 45 -9.85 13.36 10.44
CA ASN A 45 -10.95 13.74 9.55
C ASN A 45 -11.93 12.56 9.40
N THR A 46 -12.98 12.54 10.24
CA THR A 46 -14.03 11.49 10.24
C THR A 46 -14.73 11.35 8.89
N ASP A 47 -14.92 12.45 8.17
CA ASP A 47 -15.52 12.43 6.84
C ASP A 47 -14.60 11.74 5.83
N LEU A 48 -13.29 11.96 5.93
CA LEU A 48 -12.30 11.26 5.09
C LEU A 48 -12.29 9.76 5.39
N TYR A 49 -12.39 9.36 6.68
CA TYR A 49 -12.47 7.95 7.05
C TYR A 49 -13.74 7.28 6.48
N ARG A 50 -14.90 7.92 6.64
CA ARG A 50 -16.16 7.41 6.07
C ARG A 50 -16.11 7.34 4.55
N LYS A 51 -15.48 8.33 3.91
CA LYS A 51 -15.28 8.33 2.46
C LYS A 51 -14.39 7.18 2.02
N TYR A 52 -13.30 6.92 2.75
CA TYR A 52 -12.46 5.75 2.49
C TYR A 52 -13.24 4.44 2.58
N GLU A 53 -13.97 4.24 3.68
CA GLU A 53 -14.71 3.01 3.94
C GLU A 53 -15.84 2.78 2.91
N LYS A 54 -16.58 3.83 2.55
CA LYS A 54 -17.76 3.73 1.68
C LYS A 54 -17.44 3.83 0.18
N GLU A 55 -16.35 4.50 -0.19
CA GLU A 55 -16.03 4.78 -1.59
C GLU A 55 -14.69 4.16 -2.00
N THR A 56 -13.59 4.54 -1.36
CA THR A 56 -12.23 4.15 -1.78
C THR A 56 -12.02 2.64 -1.70
N LEU A 57 -12.36 2.03 -0.56
CA LEU A 57 -12.11 0.61 -0.32
C LEU A 57 -12.93 -0.29 -1.27
N PRO A 58 -14.26 -0.08 -1.43
CA PRO A 58 -15.04 -0.84 -2.43
C PRO A 58 -14.55 -0.63 -3.86
N ALA A 59 -14.18 0.61 -4.23
CA ALA A 59 -13.64 0.90 -5.55
C ALA A 59 -12.33 0.14 -5.80
N TRP A 60 -11.44 0.08 -4.81
CA TRP A 60 -10.20 -0.69 -4.90
C TRP A 60 -10.43 -2.20 -5.05
N GLU A 61 -11.33 -2.77 -4.24
CA GLU A 61 -11.64 -4.20 -4.30
C GLU A 61 -12.21 -4.60 -5.67
N GLU A 62 -13.14 -3.80 -6.20
CA GLU A 62 -13.74 -4.01 -7.51
C GLU A 62 -12.70 -3.80 -8.63
N ALA A 63 -11.82 -2.79 -8.53
CA ALA A 63 -10.74 -2.56 -9.50
C ALA A 63 -9.83 -3.80 -9.60
N ARG A 64 -9.41 -4.34 -8.46
CA ARG A 64 -8.55 -5.54 -8.39
C ARG A 64 -9.24 -6.76 -9.01
N LYS A 65 -10.54 -6.96 -8.73
CA LYS A 65 -11.32 -8.07 -9.29
C LYS A 65 -11.47 -7.98 -10.81
N LEU A 66 -11.66 -6.77 -11.32
CA LEU A 66 -11.90 -6.54 -12.75
C LEU A 66 -10.64 -6.46 -13.61
N ALA A 67 -9.45 -6.34 -13.02
CA ALA A 67 -8.21 -6.13 -13.75
C ALA A 67 -7.98 -7.09 -14.93
N ALA A 68 -8.37 -8.36 -14.78
CA ALA A 68 -8.23 -9.37 -15.84
C ALA A 68 -9.37 -9.36 -16.87
N ASN A 69 -10.61 -9.08 -16.44
CA ASN A 69 -11.82 -9.30 -17.22
C ASN A 69 -12.38 -8.01 -17.86
N ASN A 70 -12.15 -6.87 -17.22
CA ASN A 70 -12.60 -5.55 -17.68
C ASN A 70 -11.55 -4.48 -17.31
N PRO A 71 -10.42 -4.45 -18.04
CA PRO A 71 -9.29 -3.57 -17.71
C PRO A 71 -9.67 -2.08 -17.75
N ASP A 72 -10.59 -1.67 -18.62
CA ASP A 72 -11.02 -0.27 -18.70
C ASP A 72 -11.78 0.18 -17.45
N LYS A 73 -12.70 -0.65 -16.95
CA LYS A 73 -13.40 -0.36 -15.68
C LYS A 73 -12.43 -0.40 -14.51
N ALA A 74 -11.48 -1.34 -14.50
CA ALA A 74 -10.44 -1.42 -13.47
C ALA A 74 -9.55 -0.16 -13.44
N VAL A 75 -9.16 0.38 -14.60
CA VAL A 75 -8.40 1.64 -14.70
C VAL A 75 -9.20 2.80 -14.12
N ARG A 76 -10.50 2.93 -14.45
CA ARG A 76 -11.34 4.02 -13.91
C ARG A 76 -11.44 3.97 -12.39
N LEU A 77 -11.73 2.79 -11.83
CA LEU A 77 -11.85 2.60 -10.38
C LEU A 77 -10.51 2.83 -9.67
N ALA A 78 -9.41 2.31 -10.21
CA ALA A 78 -8.08 2.54 -9.64
C ALA A 78 -7.65 4.02 -9.70
N ASN A 79 -8.09 4.77 -10.72
CA ASN A 79 -7.90 6.22 -10.76
C ASN A 79 -8.68 6.95 -9.65
N GLN A 80 -9.94 6.58 -9.39
CA GLN A 80 -10.71 7.12 -8.26
C GLN A 80 -10.02 6.86 -6.92
N VAL A 81 -9.44 5.67 -6.74
CA VAL A 81 -8.66 5.33 -5.53
C VAL A 81 -7.48 6.29 -5.36
N ILE A 82 -6.70 6.55 -6.41
CA ILE A 82 -5.52 7.43 -6.30
C ILE A 82 -5.84 8.93 -6.29
N GLU A 83 -7.08 9.33 -6.60
CA GLU A 83 -7.57 10.70 -6.37
C GLU A 83 -7.74 10.98 -4.88
N LEU A 84 -8.24 10.00 -4.13
CA LEU A 84 -8.41 10.09 -2.67
C LEU A 84 -7.13 9.71 -1.92
N GLU A 85 -6.38 8.75 -2.46
CA GLU A 85 -5.11 8.30 -1.90
C GLU A 85 -3.98 8.38 -2.93
N PRO A 86 -3.39 9.57 -3.14
CA PRO A 86 -2.31 9.76 -4.10
C PRO A 86 -1.03 8.95 -3.82
N ALA A 87 -0.93 8.25 -2.69
CA ALA A 87 0.19 7.36 -2.37
C ALA A 87 -0.19 5.88 -2.31
N HIS A 88 -1.43 5.49 -2.66
CA HIS A 88 -1.88 4.09 -2.56
C HIS A 88 -0.99 3.16 -3.41
N PRO A 89 -0.16 2.28 -2.81
CA PRO A 89 0.86 1.56 -3.55
C PRO A 89 0.27 0.53 -4.52
N ALA A 90 -0.71 -0.24 -4.08
CA ALA A 90 -1.29 -1.30 -4.92
C ALA A 90 -2.11 -0.75 -6.11
N ALA A 91 -2.89 0.33 -5.93
CA ALA A 91 -3.58 1.00 -7.03
C ALA A 91 -2.60 1.59 -8.05
N ARG A 92 -1.52 2.23 -7.60
CA ARG A 92 -0.44 2.71 -8.49
C ARG A 92 0.21 1.58 -9.27
N LYS A 93 0.54 0.47 -8.61
CA LYS A 93 1.08 -0.72 -9.28
C LYS A 93 0.11 -1.27 -10.34
N LEU A 94 -1.17 -1.40 -9.98
CA LEU A 94 -2.21 -1.90 -10.89
C LEU A 94 -2.35 -1.01 -12.12
N LEU A 95 -2.41 0.32 -11.96
CA LEU A 95 -2.44 1.25 -13.09
C LEU A 95 -1.19 1.14 -13.96
N GLY A 96 -0.01 0.97 -13.34
CA GLY A 96 1.24 0.68 -14.06
C GLY A 96 1.10 -0.56 -14.94
N GLN A 97 0.62 -1.67 -14.38
CA GLN A 97 0.40 -2.94 -15.08
C GLN A 97 -0.62 -2.80 -16.22
N LEU A 98 -1.78 -2.20 -15.96
CA LEU A 98 -2.86 -2.06 -16.93
C LEU A 98 -2.46 -1.15 -18.09
N TYR A 99 -1.81 -0.02 -17.81
CA TYR A 99 -1.29 0.86 -18.86
C TYR A 99 -0.17 0.22 -19.66
N LEU A 100 0.72 -0.56 -19.03
CA LEU A 100 1.75 -1.30 -19.76
C LEU A 100 1.13 -2.32 -20.71
N LYS A 101 0.11 -3.06 -20.24
CA LYS A 101 -0.61 -4.04 -21.06
C LYS A 101 -1.35 -3.39 -22.24
N GLY A 102 -1.88 -2.18 -22.04
CA GLY A 102 -2.54 -1.39 -23.08
C GLY A 102 -1.58 -0.57 -23.97
N GLY A 103 -0.27 -0.70 -23.80
CA GLY A 103 0.74 0.04 -24.59
C GLY A 103 0.88 1.53 -24.24
N TYR A 104 0.19 2.02 -23.19
CA TYR A 104 0.29 3.40 -22.75
C TYR A 104 1.53 3.62 -21.86
N CYS A 105 2.70 3.69 -22.50
CA CYS A 105 3.99 3.75 -21.83
C CYS A 105 4.16 4.93 -20.87
N ARG A 106 3.73 6.13 -21.24
CA ARG A 106 3.83 7.33 -20.37
C ARG A 106 3.08 7.14 -19.05
N GLY A 107 1.84 6.62 -19.12
CA GLY A 107 1.04 6.34 -17.94
C GLY A 107 1.61 5.20 -17.09
N SER A 108 2.10 4.15 -17.74
CA SER A 108 2.74 3.03 -17.05
C SER A 108 3.95 3.46 -16.25
N ILE A 109 4.92 4.13 -16.89
CA ILE A 109 6.15 4.61 -16.28
C ILE A 109 5.85 5.54 -15.10
N ARG A 110 4.92 6.48 -15.26
CA ARG A 110 4.51 7.41 -14.19
C ARG A 110 4.03 6.64 -12.96
N ASN A 111 3.13 5.68 -13.15
CA ASN A 111 2.50 4.97 -12.03
C ASN A 111 3.48 4.00 -11.34
N TYR A 112 4.31 3.29 -12.10
CA TYR A 112 5.35 2.44 -11.51
C TYR A 112 6.42 3.22 -10.76
N ARG A 113 6.86 4.38 -11.26
CA ARG A 113 7.80 5.25 -10.52
C ARG A 113 7.23 5.69 -9.18
N LEU A 114 5.94 6.04 -9.14
CA LEU A 114 5.29 6.43 -7.90
C LEU A 114 5.10 5.23 -6.96
N TYR A 115 4.75 4.05 -7.47
CA TYR A 115 4.71 2.82 -6.68
C TYR A 115 6.07 2.52 -6.04
N LEU A 116 7.16 2.55 -6.81
CA LEU A 116 8.52 2.27 -6.32
C LEU A 116 9.06 3.36 -5.38
N ARG A 117 8.53 4.59 -5.45
CA ARG A 117 8.83 5.63 -4.46
C ARG A 117 8.20 5.33 -3.11
N VAL A 118 6.97 4.79 -3.11
CA VAL A 118 6.26 4.38 -1.88
C VAL A 118 6.80 3.06 -1.35
N MET A 119 7.16 2.13 -2.25
CA MET A 119 7.64 0.78 -1.93
C MET A 119 9.06 0.55 -2.50
N PRO A 120 10.11 1.21 -1.96
CA PRO A 120 11.45 1.15 -2.51
C PRO A 120 12.10 -0.24 -2.46
N LEU A 121 11.66 -1.08 -1.52
CA LEU A 121 12.13 -2.46 -1.31
C LEU A 121 11.17 -3.51 -1.88
N ALA A 122 10.27 -3.12 -2.80
CA ALA A 122 9.38 -4.08 -3.45
C ALA A 122 10.18 -5.16 -4.18
N GLY A 123 9.94 -6.43 -3.84
CA GLY A 123 10.68 -7.56 -4.42
C GLY A 123 10.52 -7.70 -5.94
N ASP A 124 9.50 -7.07 -6.53
CA ASP A 124 9.27 -7.07 -7.96
C ASP A 124 9.82 -5.84 -8.69
N LYS A 125 10.60 -4.99 -8.01
CA LYS A 125 11.23 -3.79 -8.58
C LYS A 125 11.96 -4.08 -9.89
N TRP A 126 12.93 -5.00 -9.88
CA TRP A 126 13.76 -5.28 -11.05
C TRP A 126 12.95 -5.83 -12.22
N LYS A 127 11.97 -6.70 -11.94
CA LYS A 127 11.01 -7.19 -12.94
C LYS A 127 10.23 -6.05 -13.60
N ILE A 128 9.82 -5.04 -12.83
CA ILE A 128 9.14 -3.85 -13.37
C ILE A 128 10.10 -3.04 -14.27
N HIS A 129 11.36 -2.84 -13.85
CA HIS A 129 12.35 -2.14 -14.68
C HIS A 129 12.58 -2.85 -16.01
N ASP A 130 12.76 -4.18 -15.99
CA ASP A 130 12.98 -4.98 -17.20
C ASP A 130 11.77 -4.89 -18.15
N GLN A 131 10.56 -5.05 -17.61
CA GLN A 131 9.33 -4.92 -18.39
C GLN A 131 9.15 -3.53 -19.02
N LEU A 132 9.51 -2.47 -18.30
CA LEU A 132 9.47 -1.11 -18.82
C LEU A 132 10.54 -0.88 -19.90
N LYS A 133 11.74 -1.44 -19.74
CA LYS A 133 12.81 -1.33 -20.72
C LYS A 133 12.46 -2.04 -22.02
N GLU A 134 11.92 -3.25 -21.91
CA GLU A 134 11.51 -4.06 -23.06
C GLU A 134 10.36 -3.42 -23.83
N LYS A 135 9.30 -2.97 -23.14
CA LYS A 135 8.06 -2.51 -23.79
C LYS A 135 7.97 -1.01 -24.02
N CYS A 136 8.75 -0.22 -23.28
CA CYS A 136 8.64 1.23 -23.24
C CYS A 136 10.00 1.93 -23.28
N GLY A 137 11.05 1.27 -23.78
CA GLY A 137 12.42 1.78 -23.80
C GLY A 137 12.56 3.19 -24.38
N GLU A 138 11.82 3.51 -25.45
CA GLU A 138 11.82 4.85 -26.08
C GLU A 138 11.32 5.98 -25.16
N PHE A 139 10.48 5.64 -24.17
CA PHE A 139 9.90 6.58 -23.22
C PHE A 139 10.68 6.65 -21.89
N LEU A 140 11.60 5.71 -21.67
CA LEU A 140 12.48 5.74 -20.52
C LEU A 140 13.57 6.78 -20.78
N LYS A 141 13.53 7.87 -20.01
CA LYS A 141 14.74 8.66 -19.80
C LYS A 141 15.81 7.74 -19.22
N ALA A 142 17.03 7.86 -19.73
CA ALA A 142 18.18 7.15 -19.17
C ALA A 142 18.16 7.29 -17.65
N GLU A 143 18.23 6.16 -16.95
CA GLU A 143 18.47 6.22 -15.51
C GLU A 143 19.84 6.91 -15.32
N PRO A 144 19.97 7.82 -14.33
CA PRO A 144 21.31 8.26 -13.95
C PRO A 144 22.15 7.01 -13.70
N SER A 145 23.38 7.00 -14.22
CA SER A 145 24.28 5.84 -14.07
C SER A 145 24.28 5.42 -12.60
N LYS A 146 24.16 4.12 -12.34
CA LYS A 146 24.35 3.59 -10.99
C LYS A 146 25.73 4.03 -10.54
N GLU A 147 25.81 5.07 -9.72
CA GLU A 147 26.99 5.28 -8.89
C GLU A 147 27.02 4.05 -7.97
N GLU A 148 27.98 3.17 -8.20
CA GLU A 148 28.40 2.20 -7.21
C GLU A 148 28.80 3.02 -5.99
N VAL A 149 27.93 3.03 -4.98
CA VAL A 149 28.28 3.56 -3.68
C VAL A 149 29.29 2.55 -3.11
N GLU A 150 30.57 2.83 -3.30
CA GLU A 150 31.63 2.21 -2.51
C GLU A 150 31.35 2.58 -1.05
N LEU A 151 30.78 1.62 -0.31
CA LEU A 151 30.75 1.70 1.14
C LEU A 151 32.22 1.70 1.58
N PRO A 152 32.68 2.70 2.34
CA PRO A 152 34.03 2.66 2.87
C PRO A 152 34.21 1.34 3.60
N ASP A 153 35.31 0.64 3.32
CA ASP A 153 35.68 -0.58 4.02
C ASP A 153 35.47 -0.34 5.51
N ALA A 154 34.65 -1.18 6.14
CA ALA A 154 34.45 -1.12 7.58
C ALA A 154 35.82 -1.28 8.21
N ASP A 155 36.38 -0.18 8.70
CA ASP A 155 37.71 -0.12 9.30
C ASP A 155 37.76 -1.18 10.40
N PRO A 156 38.53 -2.27 10.22
CA PRO A 156 38.56 -3.36 11.19
C PRO A 156 39.13 -2.92 12.54
N ASP A 157 39.71 -1.72 12.64
CA ASP A 157 40.34 -1.17 13.83
C ASP A 157 39.49 -0.11 14.58
N ALA A 158 38.22 0.10 14.19
CA ALA A 158 37.29 0.94 14.96
C ALA A 158 36.76 0.22 16.22
N MET A 159 37.61 0.11 17.24
CA MET A 159 37.28 -0.28 18.62
C MET A 159 37.28 0.93 19.55
#